data_AF-A0A7S0MP49-F1
#
_entry.id   AF-A0A7S0MP49-F1
#
_cell.length_a   1.000
_cell.length_b   1.000
_cell.length_c   1.000
_cell.angle_alpha   90.00
_cell.angle_beta   90.00
_cell.angle_gamma   90.00
#
_symmetry.space_group_name_H-M   'P 1'
#
loop_
_entity.id
_entity.type
_entity.pdbx_description
1 polymer ?
#
loop_
_entity_poly.entity_id
_entity_poly.type
_entity_poly.pdbx_seq_one_letter_code
_entity_poly.pdbx_strand_id
1 'polypeptide(L)'
;CGFTLQNRGHNFSLDRSHPNCLAPSKRPYHTIIPGLCTYPGASSLANCFGVMGGFMQPQGHMQVLSNMLDYGMDPQAALDAPRFCIDRAGKIDFNKHSEIAAADVADSLVHMEANFSSEVVEELEEKGHQVLWP
;
A
#
# COMPACT_ATOMS: atom_id res chain seq x y z
N CYS A 1 -1.29 -30.99 15.38
CA CYS A 1 -2.23 -30.04 14.77
C CYS A 1 -1.51 -29.34 13.60
N GLY A 2 -2.11 -29.28 12.40
CA GLY A 2 -1.44 -28.87 11.16
C GLY A 2 -1.71 -27.41 10.75
N PHE A 3 -1.60 -26.46 11.67
CA PHE A 3 -1.77 -25.03 11.38
C PHE A 3 -0.60 -24.23 11.96
N THR A 4 -0.22 -23.16 11.26
CA THR A 4 0.81 -22.23 11.71
C THR A 4 0.19 -21.09 12.52
N LEU A 5 0.92 -20.61 13.52
CA LEU A 5 0.54 -19.40 14.24
C LEU A 5 0.96 -18.17 13.43
N GLN A 6 0.16 -17.12 13.48
CA GLN A 6 0.47 -15.85 12.82
C GLN A 6 1.71 -15.17 13.44
N ASN A 7 2.46 -14.42 12.61
CA ASN A 7 3.59 -13.59 13.03
C ASN A 7 3.23 -12.11 13.20
N ARG A 8 1.95 -11.78 13.41
CA ARG A 8 1.42 -10.40 13.43
C ARG A 8 2.13 -9.48 14.44
N GLY A 9 2.67 -10.04 15.53
CA GLY A 9 3.48 -9.30 16.50
C GLY A 9 4.71 -8.61 15.91
N HIS A 10 5.19 -9.04 14.72
CA HIS A 10 6.28 -8.39 14.01
C HIS A 10 6.02 -6.91 13.68
N ASN A 11 4.75 -6.49 13.62
CA ASN A 11 4.40 -5.08 13.37
C ASN A 11 4.58 -4.17 14.58
N PHE A 12 4.88 -4.66 15.80
CA PHE A 12 5.17 -3.77 16.91
C PHE A 12 6.49 -3.02 16.70
N SER A 13 6.51 -1.75 17.13
CA SER A 13 7.78 -1.05 17.35
C SER A 13 8.40 -1.49 18.68
N LEU A 14 9.73 -1.49 18.75
CA LEU A 14 10.47 -1.65 20.00
C LEU A 14 10.92 -0.30 20.59
N ASP A 15 10.70 0.79 19.87
CA ASP A 15 10.87 2.14 20.40
C ASP A 15 9.74 2.46 21.38
N ARG A 16 10.14 2.75 22.63
CA ARG A 16 9.23 3.05 23.74
C ARG A 16 8.42 4.33 23.54
N SER A 17 8.89 5.25 22.72
CA SER A 17 8.18 6.50 22.41
C SER A 17 7.12 6.32 21.30
N HIS A 18 7.19 5.23 20.53
CA HIS A 18 6.30 5.00 19.40
C HIS A 18 4.89 4.57 19.86
N PRO A 19 3.79 5.12 19.31
CA PRO A 19 2.42 4.77 19.72
C PRO A 19 2.09 3.28 19.51
N ASN A 20 2.79 2.62 18.59
CA ASN A 20 2.72 1.18 18.34
C ASN A 20 3.84 0.37 19.04
N CYS A 21 4.39 0.84 20.17
CA CYS A 21 5.32 0.07 20.99
C CYS A 21 4.66 -1.22 21.52
N LEU A 22 5.42 -2.32 21.59
CA LEU A 22 5.02 -3.59 22.19
C LEU A 22 4.56 -3.42 23.64
N ALA A 23 3.40 -4.00 23.99
CA ALA A 23 2.87 -4.03 25.35
C ALA A 23 1.98 -5.28 25.59
N PRO A 24 1.85 -5.77 26.84
CA PRO A 24 0.97 -6.89 27.17
C PRO A 24 -0.47 -6.63 26.75
N SER A 25 -1.13 -7.64 26.17
CA SER A 25 -2.53 -7.61 25.70
C SER A 25 -2.87 -6.51 24.67
N LYS A 26 -1.89 -5.75 24.18
CA LYS A 26 -2.06 -4.79 23.09
C LYS A 26 -2.10 -5.53 21.75
N ARG A 27 -2.86 -5.02 20.79
CA ARG A 27 -2.83 -5.49 19.39
C ARG A 27 -1.88 -4.60 18.60
N PRO A 28 -0.99 -5.16 17.76
CA PRO A 28 -0.10 -4.35 16.93
C PRO A 28 -0.90 -3.63 15.84
N TYR A 29 -0.29 -2.60 15.25
CA TYR A 29 -0.74 -2.03 13.98
C TYR A 29 -1.03 -3.15 12.98
N HIS A 30 -2.23 -3.11 12.40
CA HIS A 30 -2.74 -4.18 11.58
C HIS A 30 -2.86 -3.72 10.14
N THR A 31 -2.30 -4.50 9.22
CA THR A 31 -2.36 -4.16 7.79
C THR A 31 -3.64 -4.63 7.11
N ILE A 32 -4.35 -5.63 7.66
CA ILE A 32 -5.62 -6.10 7.08
C ILE A 32 -6.70 -5.05 7.29
N ILE A 33 -7.27 -4.58 6.18
CA ILE A 33 -8.30 -3.55 6.16
C ILE A 33 -9.38 -3.91 5.11
N PRO A 34 -10.51 -4.54 5.46
CA PRO A 34 -11.62 -4.68 4.53
C PRO A 34 -12.35 -3.34 4.31
N GLY A 35 -12.77 -3.05 3.08
CA GLY A 35 -13.41 -1.80 2.69
C GLY A 35 -14.92 -1.93 2.45
N LEU A 36 -15.69 -0.99 2.99
CA LEU A 36 -17.11 -0.80 2.68
C LEU A 36 -17.31 0.66 2.27
N CYS A 37 -18.07 0.90 1.20
CA CYS A 37 -18.40 2.23 0.71
C CYS A 37 -19.92 2.41 0.70
N THR A 38 -20.39 3.58 1.13
CA THR A 38 -21.79 4.00 1.11
C THR A 38 -21.89 5.37 0.46
N TYR A 39 -23.01 5.67 -0.20
CA TYR A 39 -23.27 7.03 -0.65
C TYR A 39 -23.76 7.90 0.51
N PRO A 40 -23.40 9.21 0.56
CA PRO A 40 -23.94 10.12 1.56
C PRO A 40 -25.46 10.10 1.59
N GLY A 41 -26.04 9.89 2.77
CA GLY A 41 -27.49 9.82 2.96
C GLY A 41 -28.17 8.53 2.50
N ALA A 42 -27.44 7.59 1.90
CA ALA A 42 -27.97 6.28 1.53
C ALA A 42 -27.89 5.30 2.71
N SER A 43 -28.95 4.52 2.90
CA SER A 43 -28.96 3.39 3.86
C SER A 43 -28.46 2.08 3.24
N SER A 44 -28.11 2.10 1.95
CA SER A 44 -27.61 0.95 1.21
C SER A 44 -26.09 0.98 1.07
N LEU A 45 -25.49 -0.22 1.08
CA LEU A 45 -24.09 -0.41 0.75
C LEU A 45 -23.88 -0.16 -0.75
N ALA A 46 -22.94 0.72 -1.10
CA ALA A 46 -22.57 0.97 -2.49
C ALA A 46 -21.57 -0.09 -2.98
N ASN A 47 -20.50 -0.34 -2.23
CA ASN A 47 -19.47 -1.33 -2.59
C ASN A 47 -18.91 -2.04 -1.36
N CYS A 48 -18.53 -3.31 -1.53
CA CYS A 48 -17.66 -4.07 -0.62
C CYS A 48 -16.40 -4.46 -1.39
N PHE A 49 -15.23 -4.08 -0.89
CA PHE A 49 -14.00 -4.24 -1.65
C PHE A 49 -12.79 -4.49 -0.73
N GLY A 50 -11.75 -5.04 -1.33
CA GLY A 50 -10.48 -5.29 -0.65
C GLY A 50 -9.38 -5.50 -1.67
N VAL A 51 -8.20 -4.94 -1.42
CA VAL A 51 -6.99 -5.22 -2.20
C VAL A 51 -5.96 -5.83 -1.27
N MET A 52 -5.58 -7.08 -1.49
CA MET A 52 -4.58 -7.77 -0.68
C MET A 52 -3.17 -7.23 -0.92
N GLY A 53 -2.31 -7.26 0.11
CA GLY A 53 -0.88 -6.91 -0.06
C GLY A 53 -0.21 -6.15 1.10
N GLY A 54 -0.57 -6.41 2.36
CA GLY A 54 0.14 -5.79 3.49
C GLY A 54 0.03 -4.26 3.51
N PHE A 55 1.15 -3.54 3.31
CA PHE A 55 1.15 -2.07 3.26
C PHE A 55 0.62 -1.49 1.93
N MET A 56 0.46 -2.33 0.90
CA MET A 56 -0.22 -1.96 -0.35
C MET A 56 -1.73 -1.83 -0.19
N GLN A 57 -2.35 -2.48 0.81
CA GLN A 57 -3.81 -2.48 0.97
C GLN A 57 -4.44 -1.07 0.91
N PRO A 58 -3.99 -0.06 1.69
CA PRO A 58 -4.57 1.28 1.61
C PRO A 58 -4.35 1.95 0.25
N GLN A 59 -3.21 1.70 -0.40
CA GLN A 59 -2.88 2.28 -1.70
C GLN A 59 -3.75 1.67 -2.80
N GLY A 60 -3.94 0.34 -2.78
CA GLY A 60 -4.83 -0.36 -3.69
C GLY A 60 -6.30 -0.03 -3.46
N HIS A 61 -6.72 0.17 -2.21
CA HIS A 61 -8.06 0.64 -1.88
C HIS A 61 -8.36 2.00 -2.52
N MET A 62 -7.40 2.93 -2.42
CA MET A 62 -7.50 4.24 -3.06
C MET A 62 -7.61 4.11 -4.57
N GLN A 63 -6.73 3.33 -5.20
CA GLN A 63 -6.72 3.13 -6.65
C GLN A 63 -8.02 2.51 -7.17
N VAL A 64 -8.49 1.41 -6.57
CA VAL A 64 -9.73 0.74 -7.00
C VAL A 64 -10.95 1.64 -6.79
N LEU A 65 -11.03 2.35 -5.67
CA LEU A 65 -12.16 3.23 -5.40
C LEU A 65 -12.16 4.45 -6.34
N SER A 66 -11.00 5.05 -6.62
CA SER A 66 -10.87 6.15 -7.58
C SER A 66 -11.22 5.70 -9.01
N ASN A 67 -10.75 4.52 -9.44
CA ASN A 67 -11.12 3.92 -10.73
C ASN A 67 -12.64 3.81 -10.91
N MET A 68 -13.36 3.37 -9.88
CA MET A 68 -14.82 3.26 -9.94
C MET A 68 -15.53 4.63 -9.83
N LEU A 69 -15.10 5.50 -8.91
CA LEU A 69 -15.84 6.73 -8.60
C LEU A 69 -15.47 7.90 -9.52
N ASP A 70 -14.19 8.09 -9.80
CA ASP A 70 -13.67 9.23 -10.58
C ASP A 70 -13.62 8.90 -12.08
N TYR A 71 -13.28 7.66 -12.44
CA TYR A 71 -13.14 7.23 -13.83
C TYR A 71 -14.31 6.38 -14.35
N GLY A 72 -15.32 6.12 -13.51
CA GLY A 72 -16.54 5.42 -13.90
C GLY A 72 -16.33 3.98 -14.36
N MET A 73 -15.22 3.34 -13.95
CA MET A 73 -14.92 1.96 -14.32
C MET A 73 -15.88 1.00 -13.60
N ASP A 74 -16.26 -0.08 -14.28
CA ASP A 74 -16.93 -1.20 -13.63
C ASP A 74 -15.95 -1.96 -12.70
N PRO A 75 -16.45 -2.83 -11.79
CA PRO A 75 -15.59 -3.50 -10.82
C PRO A 75 -14.48 -4.36 -11.43
N GLN A 76 -14.69 -4.99 -12.59
CA GLN A 76 -13.67 -5.81 -13.23
C GLN A 76 -12.61 -4.91 -13.87
N ALA A 77 -13.02 -3.89 -14.62
CA ALA A 77 -12.11 -2.92 -15.21
C ALA A 77 -11.27 -2.18 -14.16
N ALA A 78 -11.86 -1.82 -13.02
CA ALA A 78 -11.16 -1.17 -11.92
C ALA A 78 -10.07 -2.07 -11.29
N LEU A 79 -10.25 -3.39 -11.32
CA LEU A 79 -9.27 -4.38 -10.84
C LEU A 79 -8.20 -4.71 -11.89
N ASP A 80 -8.57 -4.69 -13.17
CA ASP A 80 -7.66 -4.95 -14.30
C ASP A 80 -6.73 -3.77 -14.61
N ALA A 81 -7.11 -2.56 -14.19
CA ALA A 81 -6.30 -1.36 -14.34
C ALA A 81 -4.91 -1.52 -13.68
N PRO A 82 -3.84 -1.02 -14.32
CA PRO A 82 -2.48 -1.16 -13.79
C PRO A 82 -2.34 -0.40 -12.47
N ARG A 83 -1.57 -0.96 -11.54
CA ARG A 83 -1.39 -0.45 -10.18
C ARG A 83 0.05 -0.09 -9.87
N PHE A 84 0.20 0.92 -9.02
CA PHE A 84 1.48 1.31 -8.46
C PHE A 84 1.48 1.14 -6.94
N CYS A 85 2.68 0.97 -6.37
CA CYS A 85 2.91 0.89 -4.94
C CYS A 85 4.11 1.74 -4.56
N ILE A 86 3.92 2.66 -3.63
CA ILE A 86 5.00 3.46 -3.05
C ILE A 86 5.58 2.68 -1.88
N ASP A 87 6.86 2.33 -1.98
CA ASP A 87 7.63 1.73 -0.90
C ASP A 87 8.54 2.78 -0.25
N ARG A 88 8.79 2.60 1.04
CA ARG A 88 9.74 3.40 1.82
C ARG A 88 11.11 2.73 1.74
N ALA A 89 11.59 2.49 0.52
CA ALA A 89 12.95 2.06 0.28
C ALA A 89 13.83 3.32 0.34
N GLY A 90 14.49 3.56 1.47
CA GLY A 90 15.68 4.42 1.43
C GLY A 90 16.61 3.90 0.32
N LYS A 91 17.28 4.82 -0.42
CA LYS A 91 18.13 4.51 -1.58
C LYS A 91 18.68 3.09 -1.55
N ILE A 92 18.34 2.27 -2.55
CA ILE A 92 18.82 0.89 -2.64
C ILE A 92 20.34 0.92 -2.80
N ASP A 93 21.06 0.74 -1.70
CA ASP A 93 22.49 0.46 -1.68
C ASP A 93 22.67 -1.05 -1.61
N PHE A 94 22.91 -1.68 -2.76
CA PHE A 94 23.12 -3.13 -2.88
C PHE A 94 24.32 -3.67 -2.07
N ASN A 95 25.14 -2.79 -1.48
CA ASN A 95 26.31 -3.14 -0.68
C ASN A 95 26.10 -3.00 0.84
N LYS A 96 24.91 -2.59 1.32
CA LYS A 96 24.64 -2.45 2.77
C LYS A 96 23.53 -3.40 3.22
N HIS A 97 23.84 -4.20 4.24
CA HIS A 97 22.81 -4.90 5.01
C HIS A 97 21.87 -3.85 5.58
N SER A 98 20.58 -4.00 5.27
CA SER A 98 19.52 -3.03 5.47
C SER A 98 19.40 -2.55 6.91
N GLU A 99 19.97 -1.38 7.20
CA GLU A 99 19.42 -0.52 8.23
C GLU A 99 18.20 0.19 7.64
N ILE A 100 17.02 -0.22 8.06
CA ILE A 100 15.78 0.55 7.83
C ILE A 100 15.86 1.77 8.76
N ALA A 101 16.74 2.71 8.45
CA ALA A 101 16.63 4.06 8.94
C ALA A 101 15.31 4.63 8.40
N ALA A 102 14.67 5.51 9.16
CA ALA A 102 13.47 6.21 8.73
C ALA A 102 13.82 7.09 7.51
N ALA A 103 13.79 6.51 6.32
CA ALA A 103 14.03 7.22 5.08
C ALA A 103 12.96 8.33 4.98
N ASP A 104 13.41 9.53 4.62
CA ASP A 104 12.50 10.64 4.36
C ASP A 104 11.52 10.25 3.25
N VAL A 105 10.33 10.85 3.24
CA VAL A 105 9.34 10.65 2.16
C VAL A 105 9.95 11.00 0.78
N ALA A 106 11.00 11.83 0.78
CA ALA A 106 11.78 12.20 -0.41
C ALA A 106 12.55 11.03 -1.06
N ASP A 107 12.80 9.94 -0.32
CA ASP A 107 13.49 8.75 -0.86
C ASP A 107 12.50 7.63 -1.25
N SER A 108 11.20 7.92 -1.40
CA SER A 108 10.21 6.91 -1.77
C SER A 108 10.43 6.34 -3.18
N LEU A 109 10.36 5.01 -3.30
CA LEU A 109 10.44 4.27 -4.56
C LEU A 109 9.03 3.89 -5.02
N VAL A 110 8.72 4.17 -6.28
CA VAL A 110 7.42 3.86 -6.90
C VAL A 110 7.56 2.58 -7.73
N HIS A 111 6.99 1.49 -7.25
CA HIS A 111 6.85 0.25 -8.02
C HIS A 111 5.65 0.36 -8.95
N MET A 112 5.82 -0.01 -10.23
CA MET A 112 4.76 0.07 -11.23
C MET A 112 4.63 -1.25 -12.00
N GLU A 113 3.40 -1.65 -12.33
CA GLU A 113 3.14 -2.82 -13.19
C GLU A 113 3.59 -2.56 -14.65
N ALA A 114 3.93 -3.62 -15.39
CA ALA A 114 4.42 -3.54 -16.77
C ALA A 114 3.46 -2.85 -17.76
N ASN A 115 2.16 -2.81 -17.42
CA ASN A 115 1.11 -2.31 -18.31
C ASN A 115 0.94 -0.77 -18.23
N PHE A 116 1.72 -0.07 -17.41
CA PHE A 116 1.85 1.39 -17.56
C PHE A 116 2.57 1.71 -18.87
N SER A 117 2.22 2.85 -19.48
CA SER A 117 2.92 3.30 -20.67
C SER A 117 4.27 3.92 -20.32
N SER A 118 5.25 3.83 -21.21
CA SER A 118 6.59 4.40 -20.99
C SER A 118 6.54 5.91 -20.79
N GLU A 119 5.61 6.59 -21.44
CA GLU A 119 5.43 8.04 -21.30
C GLU A 119 5.08 8.43 -19.86
N VAL A 120 4.22 7.65 -19.18
CA VAL A 120 3.86 7.91 -17.77
C VAL A 120 5.07 7.70 -16.85
N VAL A 121 5.89 6.70 -17.13
CA VAL A 121 7.11 6.40 -16.35
C VAL A 121 8.11 7.54 -16.50
N GLU A 122 8.40 7.94 -17.74
CA GLU A 122 9.30 9.06 -18.05
C GLU A 122 8.85 10.36 -17.38
N GLU A 123 7.55 10.69 -17.46
CA GLU A 123 7.01 11.89 -16.80
C GLU A 123 7.15 11.87 -15.27
N LEU A 124 7.03 10.70 -14.64
CA LEU A 124 7.23 10.56 -13.19
C LEU A 124 8.70 10.75 -12.82
N GLU A 125 9.61 10.19 -13.61
CA GLU A 125 11.05 10.38 -13.42
C GLU A 125 11.47 11.85 -13.61
N GLU A 126 10.92 12.55 -14.62
CA GLU A 126 11.14 13.98 -14.82
C GLU A 126 10.64 14.84 -13.63
N LYS A 127 9.56 14.40 -12.97
CA LYS A 127 9.05 15.01 -11.73
C LYS A 127 9.87 14.65 -10.50
N GLY A 128 10.92 13.83 -10.65
CA GLY A 128 11.86 13.46 -9.59
C GLY A 128 11.48 12.22 -8.80
N HIS A 129 10.49 11.44 -9.25
CA HIS A 129 10.15 10.17 -8.62
C HIS A 129 11.19 9.09 -9.00
N GLN A 130 11.61 8.29 -8.03
CA GLN A 130 12.35 7.08 -8.31
C GLN A 130 11.35 5.99 -8.69
N VAL A 131 11.43 5.47 -9.92
CA VAL A 131 10.49 4.48 -10.43
C VAL A 131 11.20 3.15 -10.63
N LEU A 132 10.55 2.06 -10.20
CA LEU A 132 10.92 0.69 -10.54
C LEU A 132 9.83 0.11 -11.45
N TRP A 133 10.14 -0.02 -12.74
CA TRP A 133 9.25 -0.51 -13.77
C TRP A 133 9.92 -1.68 -14.53
N PRO A 134 9.22 -2.82 -14.73
CA PRO A 134 9.80 -4.05 -15.29
C PRO A 134 9.97 -4.04 -16.81
#